data_AF-A0A962US64-F1
#
_entry.id   AF-A0A962US64-F1
#
_cell.length_a   1.000
_cell.length_b   1.000
_cell.length_c   1.000
_cell.angle_alpha   90.00
_cell.angle_beta   90.00
_cell.angle_gamma   90.00
#
_symmetry.space_group_name_H-M   'P 1'
#
loop_
_entity.id
_entity.type
_entity.pdbx_description
1 polymer ?
#
loop_
_entity_poly.entity_id
_entity_poly.type
_entity_poly.pdbx_seq_one_letter_code
_entity_poly.pdbx_strand_id
1 'polypeptide(L)'
;TPEQLGRSGHFARLRLLDPVRFHNLASFMEEERRFAPIADLSEKLLQDRPLSAETRARIRETLGASEAAQPLAEESSDCGAVRSGARVALIDRLLDRHGTGRVLFRNSRARIRGFPKRELHHYPLPLPAQYRTALQSSDTPIANRLTPEAADRGREAQPWWQFDPRLDWLIQKLHQLRGDKLLLICARSETARDIEMALRTREGIRAAL
;
A
#
# COMPACT_ATOMS: atom_id res chain seq x y z
N THR A 1 -8.65 0.43 4.24
CA THR A 1 -8.24 -0.42 5.39
C THR A 1 -9.23 -0.23 6.54
N PRO A 2 -9.47 -1.21 7.42
CA PRO A 2 -10.21 -0.98 8.67
C PRO A 2 -9.61 0.16 9.53
N GLU A 3 -8.34 0.50 9.32
CA GLU A 3 -7.67 1.63 9.95
C GLU A 3 -8.07 3.01 9.41
N GLN A 4 -8.64 3.14 8.20
CA GLN A 4 -9.17 4.43 7.72
C GLN A 4 -10.39 4.89 8.54
N LEU A 5 -11.09 3.96 9.20
CA LEU A 5 -12.22 4.23 10.10
C LEU A 5 -11.86 3.96 11.57
N GLY A 6 -10.60 3.65 11.86
CA GLY A 6 -10.12 3.30 13.20
C GLY A 6 -10.62 1.94 13.73
N ARG A 7 -10.05 1.53 14.87
CA ARG A 7 -10.40 0.27 15.57
C ARG A 7 -11.88 0.22 15.99
N SER A 8 -12.48 1.39 16.26
CA SER A 8 -13.92 1.54 16.57
C SER A 8 -14.82 1.23 15.38
N GLY A 9 -14.50 1.71 14.18
CA GLY A 9 -15.24 1.39 12.96
C GLY A 9 -15.16 -0.09 12.59
N HIS A 10 -14.04 -0.74 12.92
CA HIS A 10 -13.90 -2.17 12.77
C HIS A 10 -14.77 -2.97 13.74
N PHE A 11 -14.73 -2.62 15.03
CA PHE A 11 -15.59 -3.22 16.06
C PHE A 11 -17.08 -3.09 15.71
N ALA A 12 -17.52 -1.93 15.24
CA ALA A 12 -18.91 -1.72 14.84
C ALA A 12 -19.37 -2.71 13.77
N ARG A 13 -18.51 -3.04 12.80
CA ARG A 13 -18.79 -4.05 11.77
C ARG A 13 -18.80 -5.46 12.33
N LEU A 14 -17.87 -5.80 13.22
CA LEU A 14 -17.84 -7.11 13.87
C LEU A 14 -19.09 -7.33 14.75
N ARG A 15 -19.56 -6.28 15.43
CA ARG A 15 -20.82 -6.31 16.20
C ARG A 15 -22.05 -6.55 15.34
N LEU A 16 -22.06 -6.12 14.06
CA LEU A 16 -23.14 -6.46 13.14
C LEU A 16 -23.14 -7.94 12.75
N LEU A 17 -21.97 -8.58 12.74
CA LEU A 17 -21.84 -10.00 12.40
C LEU A 17 -22.18 -10.91 13.59
N ASP A 18 -21.68 -10.57 14.78
CA ASP A 18 -21.93 -11.31 16.02
C ASP A 18 -22.02 -10.34 17.21
N PRO A 19 -23.23 -9.86 17.55
CA PRO A 19 -23.42 -8.90 18.62
C PRO A 19 -23.22 -9.50 20.01
N VAL A 20 -23.29 -10.83 20.16
CA VAL A 20 -23.08 -11.52 21.43
C VAL A 20 -21.58 -11.55 21.75
N ARG A 21 -20.75 -11.92 20.77
CA ARG A 21 -19.29 -11.90 20.92
C ARG A 21 -18.74 -10.49 21.02
N PHE A 22 -19.16 -9.57 20.14
CA PHE A 22 -18.63 -8.21 20.06
C PHE A 22 -19.58 -7.19 20.71
N HIS A 23 -19.82 -7.35 22.02
CA HIS A 23 -20.76 -6.52 22.77
C HIS A 23 -20.11 -5.26 23.38
N ASN A 24 -18.82 -5.30 23.73
CA ASN A 24 -18.09 -4.19 24.37
C ASN A 24 -16.77 -3.87 23.66
N LEU A 25 -16.60 -2.61 23.28
CA LEU A 25 -15.39 -2.11 22.61
C LEU A 25 -14.16 -2.17 23.54
N ALA A 26 -14.31 -1.87 24.83
CA ALA A 26 -13.18 -1.89 25.77
C ALA A 26 -12.63 -3.32 25.92
N SER A 27 -13.50 -4.30 26.08
CA SER A 27 -13.13 -5.72 26.15
C SER A 27 -12.46 -6.19 24.85
N PHE A 28 -12.98 -5.76 23.68
CA PHE A 28 -12.35 -6.04 22.39
C PHE A 28 -10.94 -5.44 22.29
N MET A 29 -10.74 -4.20 22.75
CA MET A 29 -9.42 -3.56 22.74
C MET A 29 -8.43 -4.25 23.69
N GLU A 30 -8.88 -4.71 24.84
CA GLU A 30 -8.05 -5.50 25.76
C GLU A 30 -7.68 -6.86 25.16
N GLU A 31 -8.62 -7.55 24.52
CA GLU A 31 -8.38 -8.80 23.81
C GLU A 31 -7.36 -8.60 22.67
N GLU A 32 -7.51 -7.55 21.86
CA GLU A 32 -6.53 -7.21 20.82
C GLU A 32 -5.12 -6.95 21.38
N ARG A 33 -5.00 -6.33 22.56
CA ARG A 33 -3.69 -6.12 23.19
C ARG A 33 -3.06 -7.43 23.63
N ARG A 34 -3.84 -8.44 24.02
CA ARG A 34 -3.33 -9.77 24.39
C ARG A 34 -2.75 -10.51 23.19
N PHE A 35 -3.19 -10.21 21.98
CA PHE A 35 -2.65 -10.82 20.76
C PHE A 35 -1.32 -10.23 20.30
N ALA A 36 -0.97 -9.00 20.68
CA ALA A 36 0.27 -8.37 20.24
C ALA A 36 1.53 -9.17 20.64
N PRO A 37 1.68 -9.62 21.92
CA PRO A 37 2.79 -10.49 22.30
C PRO A 37 2.84 -11.80 21.50
N ILE A 38 1.69 -12.39 21.15
CA ILE A 38 1.60 -13.64 20.39
C ILE A 38 2.06 -13.44 18.95
N ALA A 39 1.69 -12.31 18.35
CA ALA A 39 2.14 -11.91 17.03
C ALA A 39 3.67 -11.74 16.99
N ASP A 40 4.25 -11.12 18.02
CA ASP A 40 5.70 -10.95 18.16
C ASP A 40 6.42 -12.30 18.28
N LEU A 41 5.87 -13.25 19.05
CA LEU A 41 6.42 -14.61 19.17
C LEU A 41 6.37 -15.35 17.82
N SER A 42 5.23 -15.27 17.13
CA SER A 42 5.04 -15.89 15.81
C SER A 42 6.00 -15.32 14.77
N GLU A 43 6.23 -14.00 14.80
CA GLU A 43 7.18 -13.33 13.91
C GLU A 43 8.62 -13.76 14.19
N LYS A 44 9.01 -13.91 15.46
CA LYS A 44 10.32 -14.47 15.83
C LYS A 44 10.50 -15.92 15.36
N LEU A 45 9.45 -16.73 15.36
CA LEU A 45 9.48 -18.11 14.85
C LEU A 45 9.63 -18.17 13.32
N LEU A 46 9.04 -17.22 12.61
CA LEU A 46 9.14 -17.11 11.14
C LEU A 46 10.51 -16.60 10.67
N GLN A 47 11.20 -15.81 11.50
CA GLN A 47 12.58 -15.42 11.23
C GLN A 47 13.48 -16.62 11.56
N ASP A 48 14.09 -17.26 10.56
CA ASP A 48 15.01 -18.42 10.67
C ASP A 48 16.31 -18.15 11.48
N ARG A 49 16.18 -17.48 12.62
CA ARG A 49 17.22 -17.10 13.58
C ARG A 49 17.05 -17.90 14.87
N PRO A 50 18.13 -18.23 15.58
CA PRO A 50 18.02 -18.96 16.85
C PRO A 50 17.15 -18.19 17.86
N LEU A 51 16.23 -18.90 18.51
CA LEU A 51 15.34 -18.30 19.51
C LEU A 51 16.11 -17.99 20.80
N SER A 52 15.91 -16.79 21.35
CA SER A 52 16.47 -16.44 22.66
C SER A 52 15.82 -17.26 23.78
N ALA A 53 16.57 -17.48 24.88
CA ALA A 53 16.07 -18.16 26.07
C ALA A 53 14.78 -17.51 26.63
N GLU A 54 14.70 -16.17 26.55
CA GLU A 54 13.51 -15.41 26.94
C GLU A 54 12.30 -15.74 26.04
N THR A 55 12.50 -15.81 24.72
CA THR A 55 11.44 -16.14 23.76
C THR A 55 10.92 -17.56 24.01
N ARG A 56 11.82 -18.51 24.28
CA ARG A 56 11.45 -19.89 24.63
C ARG A 56 10.67 -19.98 25.94
N ALA A 57 11.03 -19.18 26.95
CA ALA A 57 10.29 -19.11 28.20
C ALA A 57 8.86 -18.60 28.00
N ARG A 58 8.70 -17.51 27.23
CA ARG A 58 7.37 -16.95 26.89
C ARG A 58 6.51 -17.94 26.11
N ILE A 59 7.08 -18.71 25.18
CA ILE A 59 6.34 -19.76 24.45
C ILE A 59 5.83 -20.84 25.42
N ARG A 60 6.67 -21.29 26.38
CA ARG A 60 6.26 -22.27 27.40
C ARG A 60 5.16 -21.75 28.32
N GLU A 61 5.23 -20.48 28.70
CA GLU A 61 4.19 -19.84 29.51
C GLU A 61 2.86 -19.76 28.75
N THR A 62 2.91 -19.42 27.47
CA THR A 62 1.71 -19.20 26.64
C THR A 62 1.01 -20.50 26.22
N LEU A 63 1.77 -21.50 25.76
CA LEU A 63 1.22 -22.79 25.28
C LEU A 63 1.07 -23.83 26.39
N GLY A 64 1.78 -23.65 27.51
CA GLY A 64 1.97 -24.64 28.55
C GLY A 64 3.27 -25.43 28.36
N ALA A 65 3.96 -25.72 29.47
CA ALA A 65 5.27 -26.36 29.46
C ALA A 65 5.28 -27.75 28.79
N SER A 66 4.21 -28.53 28.95
CA SER A 66 4.07 -29.88 28.38
C SER A 66 4.01 -29.85 26.85
N GLU A 67 3.19 -28.97 26.29
CA GLU A 67 2.96 -28.94 24.85
C GLU A 67 4.08 -28.24 24.08
N ALA A 68 4.72 -27.25 24.69
CA ALA A 68 5.85 -26.57 24.06
C ALA A 68 7.15 -27.39 24.13
N ALA A 69 7.27 -28.38 25.02
CA ALA A 69 8.52 -29.10 25.28
C ALA A 69 9.08 -29.81 24.04
N GLN A 70 8.29 -30.65 23.39
CA GLN A 70 8.72 -31.41 22.21
C GLN A 70 9.10 -30.50 21.03
N PRO A 71 8.24 -29.58 20.55
CA PRO A 71 8.60 -28.74 19.41
C PRO A 71 9.73 -27.73 19.73
N LEU A 72 9.90 -27.28 20.98
CA LEU A 72 11.07 -26.45 21.34
C LEU A 72 12.39 -27.25 21.35
N ALA A 73 12.33 -28.54 21.68
CA ALA A 73 13.48 -29.43 21.57
C ALA A 73 13.85 -29.65 20.09
N GLU A 74 12.86 -29.91 19.25
CA GLU A 74 13.03 -30.10 17.80
C GLU A 74 13.49 -28.82 17.07
N GLU A 75 13.08 -27.63 17.54
CA GLU A 75 13.59 -26.34 17.04
C GLU A 75 15.09 -26.16 17.27
N SER A 76 15.64 -26.79 18.32
CA SER A 76 17.07 -26.75 18.61
C SER A 76 17.88 -27.78 17.79
N SER A 77 17.23 -28.57 16.93
CA SER A 77 17.89 -29.58 16.11
C SER A 77 18.78 -28.95 15.03
N ASP A 78 19.91 -29.60 14.74
CA ASP A 78 20.80 -29.25 13.62
C ASP A 78 20.19 -29.56 12.24
N CYS A 79 19.18 -30.43 12.19
CA CYS A 79 18.46 -30.73 10.96
C CYS A 79 17.49 -29.59 10.61
N GLY A 80 17.76 -28.87 9.51
CA GLY A 80 16.93 -27.74 9.06
C GLY A 80 15.48 -28.11 8.76
N ALA A 81 15.21 -29.32 8.25
CA ALA A 81 13.84 -29.78 7.97
C ALA A 81 13.04 -30.01 9.27
N VAL A 82 13.65 -30.63 10.28
CA VAL A 82 13.05 -30.85 11.60
C VAL A 82 12.80 -29.52 12.31
N ARG A 83 13.78 -28.61 12.26
CA ARG A 83 13.67 -27.25 12.81
C ARG A 83 12.53 -26.45 12.19
N SER A 84 12.43 -26.47 10.87
CA SER A 84 11.37 -25.75 10.15
C SER A 84 9.99 -26.33 10.47
N GLY A 85 9.86 -27.67 10.50
CA GLY A 85 8.62 -28.34 10.89
C GLY A 85 8.18 -28.00 12.32
N ALA A 86 9.13 -27.99 13.27
CA ALA A 86 8.85 -27.63 14.65
C ALA A 86 8.39 -26.17 14.81
N ARG A 87 8.98 -25.25 14.04
CA ARG A 87 8.55 -23.83 14.01
C ARG A 87 7.14 -23.67 13.47
N VAL A 88 6.81 -24.36 12.38
CA VAL A 88 5.44 -24.38 11.83
C VAL A 88 4.45 -24.91 12.87
N ALA A 89 4.78 -26.03 13.52
CA ALA A 89 3.93 -26.62 14.56
C ALA A 89 3.73 -25.68 15.77
N LEU A 90 4.75 -24.92 16.18
CA LEU A 90 4.63 -23.90 17.24
C LEU A 90 3.72 -22.74 16.81
N ILE A 91 3.86 -22.26 15.58
CA ILE A 91 3.02 -21.19 15.04
C ILE A 91 1.57 -21.62 14.99
N ASP A 92 1.28 -22.82 14.46
CA ASP A 92 -0.08 -23.33 14.36
C ASP A 92 -0.74 -23.45 15.75
N ARG A 93 -0.01 -23.98 16.75
CA ARG A 93 -0.51 -24.07 18.14
C ARG A 93 -0.76 -22.71 18.78
N LEU A 94 0.10 -21.71 18.51
CA LEU A 94 -0.09 -20.34 19.01
C LEU A 94 -1.32 -19.70 18.36
N LEU A 95 -1.53 -19.90 17.06
CA LEU A 95 -2.66 -19.35 16.32
C LEU A 95 -3.99 -20.02 16.68
N ASP A 96 -4.01 -21.33 16.89
CA ASP A 96 -5.23 -22.07 17.22
C ASP A 96 -5.77 -21.71 18.62
N ARG A 97 -4.89 -21.52 19.60
CA ARG A 97 -5.29 -21.21 20.99
C ARG A 97 -5.46 -19.72 21.25
N HIS A 98 -4.58 -18.91 20.67
CA HIS A 98 -4.39 -17.51 21.06
C HIS A 98 -4.38 -16.56 19.85
N GLY A 99 -4.73 -17.03 18.66
CA GLY A 99 -4.91 -16.17 17.50
C GLY A 99 -6.27 -15.46 17.51
N THR A 100 -6.46 -14.53 16.57
CA THR A 100 -7.75 -13.87 16.33
C THR A 100 -8.84 -14.80 15.74
N GLY A 101 -8.55 -16.10 15.67
CA GLY A 101 -9.33 -17.11 14.97
C GLY A 101 -9.49 -16.82 13.48
N ARG A 102 -10.47 -17.47 12.85
CA ARG A 102 -10.84 -17.27 11.42
C ARG A 102 -11.70 -16.02 11.17
N VAL A 103 -11.84 -15.15 12.16
CA VAL A 103 -12.74 -13.98 12.08
C VAL A 103 -12.12 -12.87 11.25
N LEU A 104 -10.79 -12.81 11.15
CA LEU A 104 -10.11 -11.71 10.46
C LEU A 104 -8.89 -12.16 9.67
N PHE A 105 -8.89 -11.80 8.39
CA PHE A 105 -7.73 -11.92 7.52
C PHE A 105 -7.16 -10.53 7.26
N ARG A 106 -5.92 -10.29 7.71
CA ARG A 106 -5.20 -9.06 7.43
C ARG A 106 -3.94 -9.34 6.62
N ASN A 107 -4.00 -8.94 5.36
CA ASN A 107 -2.87 -9.03 4.45
C ASN A 107 -2.14 -7.69 4.37
N SER A 108 -0.82 -7.72 4.55
CA SER A 108 0.04 -6.53 4.38
C SER A 108 0.93 -6.70 3.15
N ARG A 109 1.22 -5.59 2.47
CA ARG A 109 2.16 -5.58 1.34
C ARG A 109 3.59 -5.98 1.73
N ALA A 110 3.94 -5.88 3.01
CA ALA A 110 5.22 -6.34 3.52
C ALA A 110 5.32 -7.87 3.58
N ARG A 111 4.20 -8.57 3.81
CA ARG A 111 4.14 -10.04 3.89
C ARG A 111 3.80 -10.70 2.56
N ILE A 112 3.01 -10.03 1.72
CA ILE A 112 2.70 -10.53 0.36
C ILE A 112 3.81 -10.14 -0.61
N ARG A 113 4.48 -11.16 -1.17
CA ARG A 113 5.47 -11.02 -2.23
C ARG A 113 4.80 -10.88 -3.60
N GLY A 114 5.58 -10.47 -4.61
CA GLY A 114 5.11 -10.37 -6.00
C GLY A 114 4.69 -8.97 -6.45
N PHE A 115 4.77 -7.96 -5.58
CA PHE A 115 4.62 -6.57 -6.01
C PHE A 115 5.89 -6.10 -6.74
N PRO A 116 5.76 -5.50 -7.94
CA PRO A 116 6.92 -4.98 -8.67
C PRO A 116 7.54 -3.79 -7.91
N LYS A 117 8.84 -3.60 -8.08
CA LYS A 117 9.53 -2.39 -7.62
C LYS A 117 9.08 -1.19 -8.47
N ARG A 118 9.14 0.01 -7.90
CA ARG A 118 8.83 1.27 -8.59
C ARG A 118 10.10 2.08 -8.72
N GLU A 119 10.46 2.44 -9.93
CA GLU A 119 11.61 3.29 -10.24
C GLU A 119 11.12 4.67 -10.66
N LEU A 120 11.68 5.71 -10.03
CA LEU A 120 11.29 7.09 -10.28
C LEU A 120 12.19 7.71 -11.35
N HIS A 121 11.59 8.13 -12.46
CA HIS A 121 12.25 8.95 -13.48
C HIS A 121 11.67 10.36 -13.45
N HIS A 122 12.50 11.36 -13.17
CA HIS A 122 12.09 12.76 -13.11
C HIS A 122 12.67 13.54 -14.30
N TYR A 123 11.90 14.49 -14.81
CA TYR A 123 12.26 15.27 -16.00
C TYR A 123 11.89 16.74 -15.74
N PRO A 124 12.86 17.60 -15.35
CA PRO A 124 12.59 19.01 -15.14
C PRO A 124 12.30 19.69 -16.48
N LEU A 125 11.25 20.50 -16.53
CA LEU A 125 10.82 21.24 -17.71
C LEU A 125 10.74 22.74 -17.39
N PRO A 126 11.02 23.61 -18.36
CA PRO A 126 10.95 25.06 -18.16
C PRO A 126 9.49 25.50 -17.95
N LEU A 127 9.29 26.51 -17.09
CA LEU A 127 7.98 27.11 -16.89
C LEU A 127 7.63 28.01 -18.10
N PRO A 128 6.50 27.76 -18.80
CA PRO A 128 6.02 28.63 -19.86
C PRO A 128 5.76 30.06 -19.40
N ALA A 129 6.02 31.04 -20.27
CA ALA A 129 5.80 32.45 -19.96
C ALA A 129 4.31 32.76 -19.70
N GLN A 130 3.42 32.10 -20.44
CA GLN A 130 1.96 32.18 -20.36
C GLN A 130 1.46 31.90 -18.92
N TYR A 131 2.00 30.85 -18.29
CA TYR A 131 1.64 30.50 -16.93
C TYR A 131 2.23 31.41 -15.87
N ARG A 132 3.33 32.13 -16.15
CA ARG A 132 3.99 33.00 -15.17
C ARG A 132 3.06 34.09 -14.65
N THR A 133 2.31 34.74 -15.54
CA THR A 133 1.37 35.81 -15.19
C THR A 133 0.22 35.29 -14.32
N ALA A 134 -0.35 34.14 -14.68
CA ALA A 134 -1.44 33.51 -13.93
C ALA A 134 -1.00 33.02 -12.55
N LEU A 135 0.24 32.53 -12.41
CA LEU A 135 0.78 32.01 -11.15
C LEU A 135 1.24 33.11 -10.18
N GLN A 136 1.66 34.27 -10.70
CA GLN A 136 2.13 35.41 -9.89
C GLN A 136 0.99 36.20 -9.23
N SER A 137 -0.24 36.06 -9.70
CA SER A 137 -1.41 36.68 -9.06
C SER A 137 -1.68 36.04 -7.69
N SER A 138 -1.56 36.86 -6.63
CA SER A 138 -1.84 36.48 -5.25
C SER A 138 -3.25 35.96 -5.03
N ASP A 139 -4.21 36.44 -5.82
CA ASP A 139 -5.63 36.07 -5.74
C ASP A 139 -5.97 34.74 -6.43
N THR A 140 -5.01 34.11 -7.11
CA THR A 140 -5.26 32.84 -7.78
C THR A 140 -5.37 31.69 -6.78
N PRO A 141 -6.52 30.97 -6.73
CA PRO A 141 -6.69 29.83 -5.83
C PRO A 141 -5.61 28.77 -6.04
N ILE A 142 -5.19 28.11 -4.96
CA ILE A 142 -4.14 27.07 -5.00
C ILE A 142 -4.47 25.97 -6.00
N ALA A 143 -5.74 25.56 -6.11
CA ALA A 143 -6.18 24.54 -7.07
C ALA A 143 -5.84 24.91 -8.53
N ASN A 144 -5.92 26.19 -8.88
CA ASN A 144 -5.58 26.69 -10.21
C ASN A 144 -4.07 26.78 -10.43
N ARG A 145 -3.27 26.90 -9.35
CA ARG A 145 -1.80 26.82 -9.42
C ARG A 145 -1.31 25.38 -9.63
N LEU A 146 -2.07 24.39 -9.15
CA LEU A 146 -1.76 22.96 -9.35
C LEU A 146 -2.09 22.48 -10.76
N THR A 147 -3.10 23.07 -11.41
CA THR A 147 -3.60 22.69 -12.74
C THR A 147 -3.70 23.91 -13.66
N PRO A 148 -2.56 24.50 -14.07
CA PRO A 148 -2.56 25.71 -14.88
C PRO A 148 -3.29 25.51 -16.22
N GLU A 149 -3.21 24.31 -16.80
CA GLU A 149 -3.92 23.97 -18.04
C GLU A 149 -5.46 24.06 -17.93
N ALA A 150 -6.02 23.91 -16.73
CA ALA A 150 -7.44 24.02 -16.51
C ALA A 150 -7.87 25.48 -16.26
N ALA A 151 -7.01 26.26 -15.60
CA ALA A 151 -7.25 27.67 -15.31
C ALA A 151 -7.13 28.56 -16.55
N ASP A 152 -6.30 28.15 -17.50
CA ASP A 152 -6.04 28.88 -18.75
C ASP A 152 -7.04 28.58 -19.87
N ARG A 153 -7.88 27.55 -19.67
CA ARG A 153 -8.87 27.12 -20.65
C ARG A 153 -9.86 28.24 -20.99
N GLY A 154 -9.76 28.75 -22.23
CA GLY A 154 -10.62 29.80 -22.77
C GLY A 154 -10.17 31.23 -22.45
N ARG A 155 -9.02 31.42 -21.80
CA ARG A 155 -8.42 32.75 -21.58
C ARG A 155 -7.51 33.18 -22.72
N GLU A 156 -6.76 32.22 -23.26
CA GLU A 156 -5.86 32.47 -24.39
C GLU A 156 -6.44 32.02 -25.73
N ALA A 157 -5.99 32.67 -26.82
CA ALA A 157 -6.44 32.39 -28.18
C ALA A 157 -5.91 31.07 -28.75
N GLN A 158 -4.81 30.56 -28.19
CA GLN A 158 -4.20 29.28 -28.57
C GLN A 158 -4.44 28.22 -27.48
N PRO A 159 -4.64 26.96 -27.84
CA PRO A 159 -4.79 25.90 -26.85
C PRO A 159 -3.47 25.65 -26.11
N TRP A 160 -3.56 25.39 -24.81
CA TRP A 160 -2.42 25.28 -23.89
C TRP A 160 -1.34 24.29 -24.34
N TRP A 161 -1.76 23.20 -24.99
CA TRP A 161 -0.87 22.15 -25.46
C TRP A 161 0.03 22.57 -26.66
N GLN A 162 -0.14 23.77 -27.21
CA GLN A 162 0.75 24.31 -28.24
C GLN A 162 2.01 24.99 -27.67
N PHE A 163 1.94 25.52 -26.46
CA PHE A 163 3.09 26.21 -25.82
C PHE A 163 3.68 25.43 -24.64
N ASP A 164 2.94 24.45 -24.11
CA ASP A 164 3.39 23.69 -22.94
C ASP A 164 4.46 22.63 -23.32
N PRO A 165 5.69 22.73 -22.77
CA PRO A 165 6.79 21.81 -23.10
C PRO A 165 6.53 20.38 -22.65
N ARG A 166 5.57 20.14 -21.73
CA ARG A 166 5.18 18.79 -21.29
C ARG A 166 4.67 17.95 -22.44
N LEU A 167 3.94 18.55 -23.40
CA LEU A 167 3.41 17.79 -24.53
C LEU A 167 4.51 17.39 -25.52
N ASP A 168 5.43 18.30 -25.83
CA ASP A 168 6.56 18.01 -26.71
C ASP A 168 7.46 16.92 -26.10
N TRP A 169 7.72 17.01 -24.80
CA TRP A 169 8.43 15.98 -24.05
C TRP A 169 7.69 14.63 -24.10
N LEU A 170 6.36 14.64 -23.90
CA LEU A 170 5.54 13.42 -23.95
C LEU A 170 5.62 12.77 -25.33
N ILE A 171 5.47 13.54 -26.41
CA ILE A 171 5.60 13.06 -27.79
C ILE A 171 6.96 12.41 -28.02
N GLN A 172 8.05 13.09 -27.62
CA GLN A 172 9.39 12.54 -27.75
C GLN A 172 9.54 11.22 -26.96
N LYS A 173 8.96 11.13 -25.77
CA LYS A 173 9.00 9.91 -24.95
C LYS A 173 8.18 8.77 -25.56
N LEU A 174 7.01 9.05 -26.11
CA LEU A 174 6.20 8.06 -26.82
C LEU A 174 6.96 7.51 -28.04
N HIS A 175 7.76 8.34 -28.72
CA HIS A 175 8.62 7.89 -29.81
C HIS A 175 9.80 7.02 -29.33
N GLN A 176 10.41 7.33 -28.19
CA GLN A 176 11.48 6.52 -27.61
C GLN A 176 10.99 5.15 -27.11
N LEU A 177 9.75 5.08 -26.63
CA LEU A 177 9.14 3.88 -26.04
C LEU A 177 8.15 3.21 -27.00
N ARG A 178 8.39 3.32 -28.32
CA ARG A 178 7.55 2.69 -29.33
C ARG A 178 7.53 1.16 -29.13
N GLY A 179 6.34 0.63 -28.88
CA GLY A 179 6.11 -0.80 -28.63
C GLY A 179 5.70 -1.11 -27.18
N ASP A 180 6.02 -0.22 -26.24
CA ASP A 180 5.62 -0.38 -24.85
C ASP A 180 4.20 0.15 -24.59
N LYS A 181 3.55 -0.38 -23.54
CA LYS A 181 2.27 0.12 -23.07
C LYS A 181 2.49 1.16 -21.98
N LEU A 182 2.01 2.38 -22.22
CA LEU A 182 2.12 3.50 -21.28
C LEU A 182 0.75 3.85 -20.68
N LEU A 183 0.74 4.21 -19.39
CA LEU A 183 -0.43 4.76 -18.70
C LEU A 183 -0.16 6.22 -18.35
N LEU A 184 -0.95 7.13 -18.92
CA LEU A 184 -0.94 8.55 -18.59
C LEU A 184 -2.11 8.86 -17.65
N ILE A 185 -1.81 9.47 -16.50
CA ILE A 185 -2.83 9.83 -15.49
C ILE A 185 -2.90 11.35 -15.41
N CYS A 186 -4.09 11.90 -15.65
CA CYS A 186 -4.38 13.33 -15.52
C CYS A 186 -5.38 13.54 -14.37
N ALA A 187 -5.37 14.72 -13.75
CA ALA A 187 -6.29 15.06 -12.66
C ALA A 187 -7.75 15.25 -13.14
N ARG A 188 -7.94 15.68 -14.39
CA ARG A 188 -9.26 16.01 -14.96
C ARG A 188 -9.49 15.27 -16.29
N SER A 189 -10.75 14.94 -16.55
CA SER A 189 -11.15 14.25 -17.78
C SER A 189 -10.94 15.12 -19.02
N GLU A 190 -11.12 16.43 -18.88
CA GLU A 190 -10.97 17.38 -19.98
C GLU A 190 -9.50 17.48 -20.43
N THR A 191 -8.54 17.47 -19.50
CA THR A 191 -7.10 17.48 -19.81
C THR A 191 -6.68 16.22 -20.56
N ALA A 192 -7.25 15.05 -20.22
CA ALA A 192 -6.95 13.81 -20.95
C ALA A 192 -7.45 13.87 -22.40
N ARG A 193 -8.66 14.41 -22.63
CA ARG A 193 -9.23 14.61 -23.97
C ARG A 193 -8.40 15.58 -24.82
N ASP A 194 -7.98 16.68 -24.21
CA ASP A 194 -7.10 17.67 -24.83
C ASP A 194 -5.79 17.04 -25.33
N ILE A 195 -5.15 16.22 -24.47
CA ILE A 195 -3.91 15.52 -24.81
C ILE A 195 -4.15 14.48 -25.91
N GLU A 196 -5.22 13.68 -25.84
CA GLU A 196 -5.56 12.72 -26.91
C GLU A 196 -5.72 13.43 -28.25
N MET A 197 -6.50 14.52 -28.27
CA MET A 197 -6.70 15.30 -29.48
C MET A 197 -5.40 15.90 -30.00
N ALA A 198 -4.53 16.41 -29.12
CA ALA A 198 -3.24 16.98 -29.51
C ALA A 198 -2.29 15.91 -30.07
N LEU A 199 -2.21 14.73 -29.44
CA LEU A 199 -1.40 13.60 -29.90
C LEU A 199 -1.89 13.08 -31.26
N ARG A 200 -3.21 12.99 -31.45
CA ARG A 200 -3.83 12.59 -32.73
C ARG A 200 -3.57 13.61 -33.83
N THR A 201 -3.70 14.90 -33.53
CA THR A 201 -3.61 15.98 -34.53
C THR A 201 -2.17 16.27 -34.94
N ARG A 202 -1.21 16.21 -34.00
CA ARG A 202 0.20 16.53 -34.27
C ARG A 202 0.99 15.36 -34.83
N GLU A 203 0.78 14.15 -34.30
CA GLU A 203 1.66 13.00 -34.56
C GLU A 203 0.89 11.74 -35.00
N GLY A 204 -0.44 11.81 -35.10
CA GLY A 204 -1.27 10.66 -35.47
C GLY A 204 -1.27 9.52 -34.44
N ILE A 205 -0.83 9.79 -33.21
CA ILE A 205 -0.74 8.77 -32.15
C ILE A 205 -2.13 8.50 -31.60
N ARG A 206 -2.55 7.23 -31.60
CA ARG A 206 -3.83 6.80 -31.03
C ARG A 206 -3.67 6.54 -29.54
N ALA A 207 -4.37 7.32 -28.72
CA ALA A 207 -4.50 7.10 -27.28
C ALA A 207 -5.94 6.67 -26.94
N ALA A 208 -6.08 5.74 -26.01
CA ALA A 208 -7.39 5.36 -25.46
C ALA A 208 -7.71 6.23 -24.23
N LEU A 209 -8.97 6.64 -24.10
CA LEU A 209 -9.51 7.44 -22.98
C LEU A 209 -10.38 6.59 -22.06
#